data_AF-A0A3D0Q202-F1
#
_entry.id   AF-A0A3D0Q202-F1
#
_cell.length_a   1.000
_cell.length_b   1.000
_cell.length_c   1.000
_cell.angle_alpha   90.00
_cell.angle_beta   90.00
_cell.angle_gamma   90.00
#
_symmetry.space_group_name_H-M   'P 1'
#
loop_
_entity.id
_entity.type
_entity.pdbx_description
1 polymer ?
#
loop_
_entity_poly.entity_id
_entity_poly.type
_entity_poly.pdbx_seq_one_letter_code
_entity_poly.pdbx_strand_id
1 'polypeptide(L)' 'MSIDWQQQVCLITGASGGIGEAIARKLAGLGASLILTGRNGAKLSELLESLPGRHTVACADITTA' A
#
# COMPACT_ATOMS: atom_id res chain seq x y z
N MET A 1 0.99 -16.30 -17.94
CA MET A 1 -0.05 -15.26 -17.81
C MET A 1 0.61 -14.06 -17.14
N SER A 2 0.66 -12.89 -17.79
CA SER A 2 1.26 -11.68 -17.21
C SER A 2 0.15 -10.79 -16.66
N ILE A 3 0.36 -10.25 -15.46
CA ILE A 3 -0.55 -9.26 -14.87
C ILE A 3 -0.09 -7.88 -15.35
N ASP A 4 -1.00 -7.08 -15.91
CA ASP A 4 -0.78 -5.66 -16.12
C ASP A 4 -1.14 -4.90 -14.85
N TRP A 5 -0.13 -4.40 -14.15
CA TRP A 5 -0.25 -3.75 -12.85
C TRP A 5 -0.78 -2.33 -12.92
N GLN A 6 -0.68 -1.64 -14.06
CA GLN A 6 -1.08 -0.22 -14.16
C GLN A 6 -2.58 0.01 -14.03
N GLN A 7 -3.38 -1.02 -14.28
CA GLN A 7 -4.84 -0.99 -14.16
C GLN A 7 -5.35 -1.69 -12.89
N GLN A 8 -4.46 -2.05 -11.96
CA GLN A 8 -4.82 -2.76 -10.74
C GLN A 8 -4.84 -1.83 -9.53
N VAL A 9 -5.80 -2.10 -8.64
CA VAL A 9 -5.85 -1.54 -7.30
C VAL A 9 -5.51 -2.65 -6.32
N CYS A 10 -4.49 -2.45 -5.48
CA CYS A 10 -4.04 -3.44 -4.51
C CYS A 10 -4.26 -2.93 -3.08
N LEU A 11 -5.03 -3.68 -2.30
CA LEU A 11 -5.17 -3.49 -0.86
C LEU A 11 -4.04 -4.19 -0.13
N ILE A 12 -3.26 -3.47 0.67
CA ILE A 12 -2.16 -4.03 1.46
C ILE A 12 -2.48 -3.85 2.94
N THR A 13 -2.72 -4.96 3.63
CA THR A 13 -2.88 -4.99 5.09
C THR A 13 -1.54 -5.09 5.78
N GLY A 14 -1.33 -4.29 6.83
CA GLY A 14 -0.02 -4.19 7.46
C GLY A 14 1.00 -3.50 6.54
N ALA A 15 0.55 -2.58 5.71
CA ALA A 15 1.36 -1.92 4.69
C ALA A 15 2.60 -1.22 5.24
N SER A 16 2.55 -0.71 6.47
CA SER A 16 3.70 -0.07 7.12
C SER A 16 4.62 -1.03 7.89
N GLY A 17 4.43 -2.35 7.77
CA GLY A 17 5.31 -3.37 8.34
C GLY A 17 6.32 -3.86 7.29
N GLY A 18 7.49 -4.36 7.71
CA GLY A 18 8.62 -4.61 6.78
C GLY A 18 8.27 -5.36 5.48
N ILE A 19 7.44 -6.40 5.55
CA ILE A 19 6.98 -7.13 4.35
C ILE A 19 5.96 -6.29 3.55
N GLY A 20 4.96 -5.73 4.22
CA GLY A 20 3.93 -4.90 3.58
C GLY A 20 4.54 -3.69 2.85
N GLU A 21 5.56 -3.08 3.44
CA GLU A 21 6.28 -1.95 2.87
C GLU A 21 7.07 -2.38 1.63
N ALA A 22 7.80 -3.49 1.70
CA ALA A 22 8.53 -4.02 0.55
C ALA A 22 7.59 -4.35 -0.62
N ILE A 23 6.42 -4.93 -0.32
CA ILE A 23 5.38 -5.21 -1.31
C ILE A 23 4.82 -3.90 -1.88
N ALA A 24 4.50 -2.91 -1.05
CA ALA A 24 3.99 -1.62 -1.49
C ALA A 24 4.98 -0.92 -2.45
N ARG A 25 6.27 -0.88 -2.07
CA ARG A 25 7.33 -0.32 -2.93
C ARG A 25 7.42 -1.04 -4.27
N LYS A 26 7.34 -2.37 -4.26
CA LYS A 26 7.41 -3.18 -5.49
C LYS A 26 6.20 -2.92 -6.40
N LEU A 27 4.98 -2.95 -5.85
CA LEU A 27 3.75 -2.79 -6.63
C LEU A 27 3.57 -1.35 -7.14
N ALA A 28 3.91 -0.35 -6.33
CA ALA A 28 3.93 1.05 -6.74
C ALA A 28 4.91 1.26 -7.91
N GLY A 29 6.12 0.68 -7.82
CA GLY A 29 7.11 0.72 -8.90
C GLY A 29 6.68 0.00 -10.19
N LEU A 30 5.69 -0.90 -10.11
CA LEU A 30 5.06 -1.54 -11.27
C LEU A 30 3.86 -0.74 -11.81
N GLY A 31 3.49 0.37 -11.15
CA GLY A 31 2.40 1.26 -11.57
C GLY A 31 1.04 0.95 -10.96
N ALA A 32 0.94 0.02 -10.00
CA ALA A 32 -0.31 -0.28 -9.33
C ALA A 32 -0.76 0.88 -8.43
N SER A 33 -2.07 1.08 -8.34
CA SER A 33 -2.67 1.98 -7.33
C SER A 33 -2.83 1.23 -6.02
N LEU A 34 -2.36 1.80 -4.90
CA LEU A 34 -2.35 1.10 -3.62
C LEU A 34 -3.36 1.69 -2.63
N ILE A 35 -3.96 0.82 -1.84
CA ILE A 35 -4.67 1.16 -0.60
C ILE A 35 -3.83 0.60 0.54
N LEU A 36 -3.15 1.49 1.27
CA LEU A 36 -2.25 1.15 2.36
C LEU A 36 -3.03 1.11 3.66
N THR A 37 -3.09 -0.06 4.30
CA THR A 37 -3.83 -0.24 5.56
C THR A 37 -2.97 -0.74 6.71
N GLY A 38 -3.37 -0.34 7.91
CA GLY A 38 -2.70 -0.64 9.16
C GLY A 38 -3.17 0.32 10.25
N ARG A 39 -2.63 0.14 11.46
CA ARG A 39 -3.09 0.89 12.65
C ARG A 39 -2.33 2.18 12.90
N ASN A 40 -1.14 2.31 12.34
CA ASN A 40 -0.29 3.48 12.55
C ASN A 40 -0.41 4.44 11.36
N GLY A 41 -1.32 5.40 11.46
CA GLY A 41 -1.56 6.39 10.40
C GLY A 41 -0.32 7.23 10.05
N ALA A 42 0.55 7.52 11.01
CA ALA A 42 1.77 8.29 10.76
C ALA A 42 2.74 7.49 9.86
N LYS A 43 3.00 6.23 10.20
CA LYS A 43 3.85 5.36 9.36
C LYS A 43 3.24 5.09 7.97
N LEU A 44 1.92 4.99 7.89
CA LEU A 44 1.23 4.86 6.60
C LEU A 44 1.38 6.11 5.73
N SER A 45 1.33 7.30 6.34
CA SER A 45 1.52 8.57 5.64
C SER A 45 2.96 8.74 5.16
N GLU A 46 3.95 8.41 6.01
CA GLU A 46 5.37 8.38 5.62
C GLU A 46 5.62 7.41 4.45
N LEU A 47 5.02 6.22 4.51
CA LEU A 47 5.09 5.28 3.40
C LEU A 47 4.47 5.88 2.13
N LEU A 48 3.25 6.43 2.21
CA LEU A 48 2.56 7.06 1.08
C LEU A 48 3.43 8.13 0.40
N GLU A 49 4.03 9.02 1.18
CA GLU A 49 4.89 10.10 0.68
C GLU A 49 6.17 9.57 -0.01
N SER A 50 6.64 8.39 0.39
CA SER A 50 7.84 7.76 -0.19
C SER A 50 7.59 6.99 -1.50
N LEU A 51 6.34 6.79 -1.89
CA LEU A 51 5.96 5.95 -3.04
C LEU A 51 5.66 6.80 -4.29
N PRO A 52 6.07 6.35 -5.48
CA PRO A 52 5.70 7.03 -6.72
C PRO A 52 4.25 6.75 -7.11
N GLY A 53 3.60 7.72 -7.77
CA GLY A 53 2.24 7.55 -8.29
C GLY A 53 1.17 8.01 -7.30
N ARG A 54 -0.05 7.48 -7.45
CA ARG A 54 -1.22 7.89 -6.65
C ARG A 54 -1.74 6.71 -5.83
N HIS A 55 -1.71 6.86 -4.51
CA HIS A 55 -2.16 5.83 -3.58
C HIS A 55 -3.01 6.47 -2.48
N THR A 56 -3.68 5.64 -1.68
CA THR A 56 -4.56 6.08 -0.60
C THR A 56 -4.21 5.36 0.70
N VAL A 57 -4.36 6.04 1.83
CA VAL A 57 -4.22 5.45 3.16
C VAL A 57 -5.61 5.20 3.73
N ALA A 58 -5.81 4.00 4.28
CA ALA A 58 -6.98 3.65 5.07
C ALA A 58 -6.50 3.09 6.41
N CYS A 59 -6.48 3.93 7.45
CA CYS A 59 -6.11 3.50 8.79
C CYS A 59 -7.22 2.61 9.36
N ALA A 60 -6.89 1.36 9.67
CA ALA A 60 -7.84 0.36 10.15
C ALA A 60 -7.13 -0.73 10.96
N ASP A 61 -7.84 -1.24 11.97
CA ASP A 61 -7.50 -2.52 12.60
C ASP A 61 -8.37 -3.61 11.96
N ILE A 62 -7.74 -4.49 11.19
CA ILE A 62 -8.44 -5.55 10.43
C ILE A 62 -9.25 -6.51 11.31
N THR A 63 -9.01 -6.55 12.63
CA THR A 63 -9.76 -7.40 13.56
C THR A 63 -11.08 -6.77 14.04
N THR A 64 -11.29 -5.48 13.75
CA THR A 64 -12.46 -4.70 14.22
C THR A 64 -13.04 -3.74 13.16
N ALA A 65 -12.55 -3.84 11.93
CA ALA A 65 -12.89 -2.94 10.82
C ALA A 65 -14.33 -3.14 10.29
#